data_AF-A0A9K3JAL0-F1
#
_entry.id   AF-A0A9K3JAL0-F1
#
_cell.length_a   1.000
_cell.length_b   1.000
_cell.length_c   1.000
_cell.angle_alpha   90.00
_cell.angle_beta   90.00
_cell.angle_gamma   90.00
#
_symmetry.space_group_name_H-M   'P 1'
#
loop_
_entity.id
_entity.type
_entity.pdbx_description
1 polymer ?
#
loop_
_entity_poly.entity_id
_entity_poly.type
_entity_poly.pdbx_seq_one_letter_code
_entity_poly.pdbx_strand_id
1 'polypeptide(L)'
;MKTKQKKQNKVHKCVIIVERRYIFQKVFLLYSPCDYGVTIYLYRSTYLVDIVKESIGRVLKLDSIQGGDAWKGMDVLIFNSWHWWTHTGRLQPWDYMQYGSTISKDMDRLEAYFKGMTTWGKWVDLNVDPSKTKVYFQGISPSHYRGKEWGSSSKNCYGELQPIQGSTYPGGLPEAQGVLKKVLGAVQKPVYLLDITTLSQLRKDAHPSTYGDGSGVDCSHWCVPGLPDTWNQLLYASFI
;
A
#
# COMPACT_ATOMS: atom_id res chain seq x y z
N MET A 1 35.29 -43.17 2.76
CA MET A 1 34.54 -42.09 2.08
C MET A 1 33.33 -41.73 2.92
N LYS A 2 33.32 -40.57 3.60
CA LYS A 2 32.12 -40.01 4.24
C LYS A 2 31.88 -38.64 3.64
N THR A 3 30.90 -38.55 2.75
CA THR A 3 30.42 -37.34 2.12
C THR A 3 29.75 -36.45 3.17
N LYS A 4 30.35 -35.29 3.47
CA LYS A 4 29.70 -34.22 4.24
C LYS A 4 28.64 -33.58 3.35
N GLN A 5 27.37 -33.85 3.63
CA GLN A 5 26.25 -33.10 3.06
C GLN A 5 26.25 -31.70 3.70
N LYS A 6 26.65 -30.68 2.94
CA LYS A 6 26.47 -29.28 3.35
C LYS A 6 24.96 -29.03 3.46
N LYS A 7 24.44 -28.90 4.69
CA LYS A 7 23.15 -28.23 4.92
C LYS A 7 23.31 -26.78 4.46
N GLN A 8 22.85 -26.48 3.25
CA GLN A 8 22.54 -25.11 2.88
C GLN A 8 21.30 -24.71 3.68
N ASN A 9 21.50 -23.99 4.79
CA ASN A 9 20.42 -23.26 5.44
C ASN A 9 20.01 -22.11 4.50
N LYS A 10 19.11 -22.39 3.55
CA LYS A 10 18.37 -21.34 2.86
C LYS A 10 17.40 -20.74 3.86
N VAL A 11 17.82 -19.66 4.51
CA VAL A 11 16.90 -18.76 5.20
C VAL A 11 16.05 -18.11 4.10
N HIS A 12 14.77 -18.45 4.04
CA HIS A 12 13.81 -17.80 3.15
C HIS A 12 13.53 -16.42 3.72
N LYS A 13 13.66 -15.36 2.93
CA LYS A 13 13.48 -13.96 3.34
C LYS A 13 12.12 -13.51 2.81
N CYS A 14 11.08 -13.43 3.64
CA CYS A 14 9.72 -13.22 3.13
C CYS A 14 9.02 -11.92 3.62
N VAL A 15 7.97 -11.59 2.85
CA VAL A 15 6.92 -10.56 2.94
C VAL A 15 7.31 -9.19 3.49
N ILE A 16 7.39 -8.17 2.62
CA ILE A 16 7.20 -6.78 3.04
C ILE A 16 5.72 -6.41 2.84
N ILE A 17 5.01 -6.05 3.91
CA ILE A 17 3.74 -5.31 3.89
C ILE A 17 4.08 -3.82 4.10
N VAL A 18 3.34 -2.88 3.50
CA VAL A 18 3.64 -1.43 3.57
C VAL A 18 2.47 -0.61 4.16
N GLU A 19 2.06 -0.80 5.43
CA GLU A 19 1.09 0.13 6.08
C GLU A 19 1.31 0.38 7.60
N ARG A 20 0.50 1.25 8.25
CA ARG A 20 0.86 2.30 9.26
C ARG A 20 1.16 1.92 10.76
N ARG A 21 1.99 2.83 11.38
CA ARG A 21 2.30 3.30 12.78
C ARG A 21 1.95 2.44 14.03
N TYR A 22 2.85 2.30 15.02
CA TYR A 22 3.34 3.35 15.95
C TYR A 22 4.84 3.71 15.91
N ILE A 23 5.18 4.79 16.64
CA ILE A 23 6.44 5.55 16.76
C ILE A 23 7.69 4.65 16.84
N PHE A 24 8.60 4.76 15.87
CA PHE A 24 10.06 4.93 16.00
C PHE A 24 10.69 4.96 14.59
N GLN A 25 11.82 5.66 14.44
CA GLN A 25 12.64 5.61 13.23
C GLN A 25 12.98 4.15 12.92
N LYS A 26 12.68 3.69 11.69
CA LYS A 26 13.01 2.35 11.17
C LYS A 26 12.57 1.19 12.08
N VAL A 27 11.27 0.93 12.17
CA VAL A 27 10.77 -0.32 12.77
C VAL A 27 10.69 -1.39 11.68
N PHE A 28 11.62 -2.34 11.69
CA PHE A 28 11.37 -3.67 11.12
C PHE A 28 10.56 -4.43 12.17
N LEU A 29 9.24 -4.58 11.98
CA LEU A 29 8.48 -5.56 12.74
C LEU A 29 8.85 -6.92 12.17
N LEU A 30 9.66 -7.68 12.92
CA LEU A 30 10.03 -9.06 12.60
C LEU A 30 9.11 -10.00 13.37
N TYR A 31 8.14 -10.61 12.69
CA TYR A 31 7.43 -11.76 13.23
C TYR A 31 8.03 -13.02 12.61
N SER A 32 8.65 -13.86 13.44
CA SER A 32 9.29 -15.11 13.04
C SER A 32 8.73 -16.25 13.89
N PRO A 33 7.71 -16.97 13.42
CA PRO A 33 7.37 -18.26 13.99
C PRO A 33 8.57 -19.18 13.79
N CYS A 34 9.31 -19.46 14.86
CA CYS A 34 10.59 -20.17 14.82
C CYS A 34 10.54 -21.52 14.10
N ASP A 35 9.35 -22.13 14.00
CA ASP A 35 9.17 -23.48 13.48
C ASP A 35 9.07 -23.55 11.95
N TYR A 36 8.76 -22.43 11.28
CA TYR A 36 8.49 -22.44 9.83
C TYR A 36 9.55 -21.70 9.00
N GLY A 37 10.52 -21.03 9.64
CA GLY A 37 11.53 -20.25 8.92
C GLY A 37 10.96 -19.11 8.08
N VAL A 38 9.78 -18.60 8.46
CA VAL A 38 9.11 -17.47 7.81
C VAL A 38 9.42 -16.21 8.59
N THR A 39 9.73 -15.14 7.88
CA THR A 39 9.82 -13.79 8.45
C THR A 39 8.83 -12.90 7.73
N ILE A 40 8.20 -12.00 8.45
CA ILE A 40 7.35 -10.93 7.90
C ILE A 40 8.00 -9.60 8.30
N TYR A 41 8.08 -8.68 7.35
CA TYR A 41 8.56 -7.32 7.53
C TYR A 41 7.46 -6.31 7.20
N LEU A 42 7.44 -5.21 7.94
CA LEU A 42 6.66 -4.02 7.61
C LEU A 42 7.63 -2.89 7.25
N TYR A 43 7.64 -2.44 5.99
CA TYR A 43 8.53 -1.37 5.54
C TYR A 43 7.74 -0.14 5.14
N ARG A 44 7.88 0.97 5.87
CA ARG A 44 7.06 2.15 5.65
C ARG A 44 7.63 3.06 4.56
N SER A 45 7.03 3.01 3.38
CA SER A 45 7.21 4.01 2.32
C SER A 45 5.86 4.41 1.72
N THR A 46 5.23 5.45 2.27
CA THR A 46 3.82 5.79 1.98
C THR A 46 3.56 6.15 0.52
N TYR A 47 4.55 6.72 -0.16
CA TYR A 47 4.49 7.15 -1.56
C TYR A 47 5.31 6.24 -2.48
N LEU A 48 6.03 5.26 -1.92
CA LEU A 48 7.06 4.43 -2.58
C LEU A 48 8.27 5.21 -3.10
N VAL A 49 8.04 6.41 -3.64
CA VAL A 49 9.04 7.39 -4.07
C VAL A 49 9.56 8.26 -2.92
N ASP A 50 10.69 8.92 -3.15
CA ASP A 50 11.42 9.61 -2.11
C ASP A 50 10.86 11.01 -1.77
N ILE A 51 10.92 11.37 -0.48
CA ILE A 51 10.82 12.75 -0.04
C ILE A 51 12.20 13.17 0.45
N VAL A 52 12.78 14.17 -0.20
CA VAL A 52 14.15 14.64 0.06
C VAL A 52 14.10 16.07 0.60
N LYS A 53 14.92 16.38 1.61
CA LYS A 53 15.10 17.76 2.07
C LYS A 53 16.15 18.45 1.20
N GLU A 54 15.73 19.48 0.48
CA GLU A 54 16.58 20.34 -0.34
C GLU A 54 16.60 21.77 0.21
N SER A 55 17.40 22.65 -0.41
CA SER A 55 17.47 24.07 -0.03
C SER A 55 16.13 24.80 -0.16
N ILE A 56 15.29 24.37 -1.10
CA ILE A 56 13.95 24.93 -1.33
C ILE A 56 12.88 24.40 -0.36
N GLY A 57 13.17 23.32 0.39
CA GLY A 57 12.21 22.66 1.27
C GLY A 57 12.18 21.15 1.09
N ARG A 58 11.11 20.50 1.56
CA ARG A 58 10.89 19.06 1.36
C ARG A 58 10.30 18.83 -0.03
N VAL A 59 10.96 18.01 -0.84
CA VAL A 59 10.59 17.74 -2.23
C VAL A 59 10.16 16.27 -2.36
N LEU A 60 8.93 16.02 -2.81
CA LEU A 60 8.49 14.69 -3.24
C LEU A 60 9.04 14.45 -4.65
N LYS A 61 10.05 13.59 -4.78
CA LYS A 61 10.68 13.25 -6.06
C LYS A 61 9.98 12.07 -6.71
N LEU A 62 9.10 12.35 -7.66
CA LEU A 62 8.23 11.35 -8.28
C LEU A 62 8.98 10.36 -9.20
N ASP A 63 10.24 10.64 -9.52
CA ASP A 63 11.14 9.84 -10.36
C ASP A 63 12.31 9.20 -9.60
N SER A 64 12.24 9.14 -8.26
CA SER A 64 13.31 8.58 -7.42
C SER A 64 12.79 7.56 -6.39
N ILE A 65 13.49 6.43 -6.27
CA ILE A 65 13.23 5.36 -5.28
C ILE A 65 14.57 4.86 -4.73
N GLN A 66 15.21 5.66 -3.87
CA GLN A 66 16.45 5.29 -3.17
C GLN A 66 16.18 4.23 -2.11
N GLY A 67 15.01 4.30 -1.45
CA GLY A 67 14.61 3.32 -0.43
C GLY A 67 14.37 1.89 -0.97
N GLY A 68 14.35 1.71 -2.29
CA GLY A 68 14.03 0.44 -2.93
C GLY A 68 15.07 -0.67 -2.71
N ASP A 69 16.32 -0.32 -2.36
CA ASP A 69 17.35 -1.32 -2.05
C ASP A 69 16.95 -2.23 -0.88
N ALA A 70 16.14 -1.73 0.06
CA ALA A 70 15.63 -2.50 1.19
C ALA A 70 14.67 -3.64 0.77
N TRP A 71 14.11 -3.58 -0.44
CA TRP A 71 13.13 -4.55 -0.95
C TRP A 71 13.79 -5.70 -1.72
N LYS A 72 15.06 -5.54 -2.10
CA LYS A 72 15.78 -6.53 -2.92
C LYS A 72 16.01 -7.82 -2.13
N GLY A 73 15.85 -8.95 -2.81
CA GLY A 73 16.09 -10.28 -2.23
C GLY A 73 15.00 -10.80 -1.31
N MET A 74 13.82 -10.17 -1.30
CA MET A 74 12.61 -10.72 -0.68
C MET A 74 11.96 -11.75 -1.61
N ASP A 75 11.43 -12.83 -1.05
CA ASP A 75 10.70 -13.88 -1.77
C ASP A 75 9.30 -13.41 -2.19
N VAL A 76 8.69 -12.52 -1.39
CA VAL A 76 7.39 -11.89 -1.67
C VAL A 76 7.43 -10.41 -1.30
N LEU A 77 6.97 -9.56 -2.21
CA LEU A 77 6.79 -8.13 -2.00
C LEU A 77 5.32 -7.75 -2.16
N ILE A 78 4.75 -7.02 -1.19
CA ILE A 78 3.36 -6.57 -1.21
C ILE A 78 3.36 -5.05 -1.04
N PHE A 79 3.11 -4.36 -2.14
CA PHE A 79 3.07 -2.91 -2.17
C PHE A 79 1.63 -2.42 -2.05
N ASN A 80 1.43 -1.25 -1.45
CA ASN A 80 0.19 -0.49 -1.50
C ASN A 80 0.54 0.99 -1.42
N SER A 81 -0.22 1.83 -2.11
CA SER A 81 -0.03 3.26 -2.06
C SER A 81 -1.26 3.97 -2.61
N TRP A 82 -1.87 4.87 -1.83
CA TRP A 82 -2.88 5.82 -2.31
C TRP A 82 -3.31 6.82 -1.23
N HIS A 83 -3.71 6.33 -0.05
CA HIS A 83 -4.39 7.12 0.97
C HIS A 83 -3.66 8.44 1.34
N TRP A 84 -2.32 8.40 1.39
CA TRP A 84 -1.50 9.55 1.74
C TRP A 84 -1.28 10.55 0.59
N TRP A 85 -1.53 10.15 -0.66
CA TRP A 85 -1.41 11.03 -1.83
C TRP A 85 -2.45 12.14 -1.79
N THR A 86 -3.63 11.87 -1.22
CA THR A 86 -4.71 12.86 -1.14
C THR A 86 -4.54 13.87 0.00
N HIS A 87 -3.48 13.76 0.81
CA HIS A 87 -3.22 14.71 1.89
C HIS A 87 -2.87 16.10 1.35
N THR A 88 -3.39 17.12 2.02
CA THR A 88 -3.15 18.54 1.74
C THR A 88 -2.88 19.29 3.05
N GLY A 89 -2.39 20.53 2.95
CA GLY A 89 -2.14 21.39 4.10
C GLY A 89 -1.19 20.76 5.12
N ARG A 90 -1.55 20.78 6.40
CA ARG A 90 -0.69 20.26 7.50
C ARG A 90 -0.40 18.76 7.39
N LEU A 91 -1.25 17.99 6.71
CA LEU A 91 -1.05 16.55 6.53
C LEU A 91 -0.11 16.22 5.36
N GLN A 92 0.24 17.21 4.55
CA GLN A 92 1.15 17.07 3.42
C GLN A 92 2.61 17.07 3.89
N PRO A 93 3.36 15.97 3.65
CA PRO A 93 4.74 15.87 4.13
C PRO A 93 5.78 16.52 3.19
N TRP A 94 5.38 17.10 2.07
CA TRP A 94 6.23 17.84 1.14
C TRP A 94 5.77 19.29 0.97
N ASP A 95 6.71 20.14 0.56
CA ASP A 95 6.51 21.55 0.21
C ASP A 95 6.47 21.74 -1.31
N TYR A 96 7.13 20.85 -2.06
CA TYR A 96 7.22 20.83 -3.52
C TYR A 96 7.13 19.41 -4.07
N MET A 97 6.74 19.27 -5.33
CA MET A 97 6.85 18.04 -6.10
C MET A 97 7.83 18.25 -7.26
N GLN A 98 8.60 17.21 -7.57
CA GLN A 98 9.55 17.21 -8.68
C GLN A 98 9.35 15.98 -9.56
N TYR A 99 9.44 16.19 -10.88
CA TYR A 99 9.58 15.12 -11.87
C TYR A 99 10.52 15.58 -12.98
N GLY A 100 11.63 14.87 -13.19
CA GLY A 100 12.71 15.33 -14.04
C GLY A 100 13.28 16.67 -13.56
N SER A 101 13.38 17.64 -14.47
CA SER A 101 13.83 19.00 -14.16
C SER A 101 12.71 19.95 -13.70
N THR A 102 11.45 19.53 -13.77
CA THR A 102 10.31 20.37 -13.42
C THR A 102 10.00 20.26 -11.94
N ILE A 103 9.98 21.42 -11.25
CA ILE A 103 9.59 21.55 -9.86
C ILE A 103 8.32 22.40 -9.79
N SER A 104 7.31 21.92 -9.07
CA SER A 104 6.08 22.65 -8.79
C SER A 104 5.81 22.67 -7.29
N LYS A 105 5.09 23.70 -6.80
CA LYS A 105 4.62 23.72 -5.41
C LYS A 105 3.68 22.55 -5.12
N ASP A 106 2.86 22.21 -6.10
CA ASP A 106 1.95 21.09 -6.01
C ASP A 106 1.59 20.54 -7.40
N MET A 107 0.93 19.38 -7.46
CA MET A 107 0.49 18.73 -8.68
C MET A 107 -0.88 18.09 -8.49
N ASP A 108 -1.62 17.88 -9.58
CA ASP A 108 -2.80 17.00 -9.53
C ASP A 108 -2.44 15.65 -8.90
N ARG A 109 -3.30 15.12 -8.02
CA ARG A 109 -2.99 13.93 -7.22
C ARG A 109 -2.97 12.67 -8.06
N LEU A 110 -3.82 12.57 -9.08
CA LEU A 110 -3.83 11.42 -9.99
C LEU A 110 -2.62 11.48 -10.92
N GLU A 111 -2.24 12.68 -11.37
CA GLU A 111 -1.02 12.86 -12.15
C GLU A 111 0.23 12.50 -11.33
N ALA A 112 0.36 13.02 -10.11
CA ALA A 112 1.48 12.71 -9.23
C ALA A 112 1.55 11.20 -8.93
N TYR A 113 0.41 10.59 -8.62
CA TYR A 113 0.31 9.15 -8.38
C TYR A 113 0.72 8.35 -9.61
N PHE A 114 0.25 8.74 -10.81
CA PHE A 114 0.63 8.09 -12.06
C PHE A 114 2.15 8.16 -12.28
N LYS A 115 2.79 9.32 -12.10
CA LYS A 115 4.24 9.47 -12.25
C LYS A 115 5.00 8.62 -11.23
N GLY A 116 4.64 8.71 -9.95
CA GLY A 116 5.30 7.96 -8.89
C GLY A 116 5.17 6.44 -9.05
N MET A 117 3.97 5.97 -9.37
CA MET A 117 3.73 4.54 -9.61
C MET A 117 4.40 4.06 -10.90
N THR A 118 4.52 4.90 -11.93
CA THR A 118 5.31 4.58 -13.14
C THR A 118 6.78 4.36 -12.78
N THR A 119 7.35 5.20 -11.91
CA THR A 119 8.72 5.02 -11.39
C THR A 119 8.86 3.73 -10.60
N TRP A 120 7.87 3.39 -9.76
CA TRP A 120 7.84 2.12 -9.04
C TRP A 120 7.77 0.92 -10.00
N GLY A 121 6.95 0.97 -11.05
CA GLY A 121 6.87 -0.07 -12.07
C GLY A 121 8.22 -0.30 -12.75
N LYS A 122 8.93 0.78 -13.11
CA LYS A 122 10.31 0.70 -13.62
C LYS A 122 11.28 0.08 -12.60
N TRP A 123 11.13 0.41 -11.32
CA TRP A 123 11.95 -0.21 -10.28
C TRP A 123 11.74 -1.73 -10.23
N VAL A 124 10.49 -2.21 -10.37
CA VAL A 124 10.19 -3.65 -10.46
C VAL A 124 10.91 -4.26 -11.67
N ASP A 125 10.72 -3.66 -12.85
CA ASP A 125 11.32 -4.12 -14.11
C ASP A 125 12.85 -4.13 -14.10
N LEU A 126 13.49 -3.29 -13.29
CA LEU A 126 14.95 -3.27 -13.15
C LEU A 126 15.47 -4.25 -12.10
N ASN A 127 14.74 -4.46 -10.99
CA ASN A 127 15.34 -5.05 -9.78
C ASN A 127 14.78 -6.42 -9.39
N VAL A 128 13.59 -6.81 -9.87
CA VAL A 128 12.92 -8.05 -9.45
C VAL A 128 13.30 -9.22 -10.34
N ASP A 129 13.70 -10.35 -9.78
CA ASP A 129 13.83 -11.62 -10.51
C ASP A 129 12.54 -12.43 -10.31
N PRO A 130 11.66 -12.56 -11.33
CA PRO A 130 10.37 -13.22 -11.16
C PRO A 130 10.49 -14.73 -10.90
N SER A 131 11.67 -15.33 -11.12
CA SER A 131 11.93 -16.73 -10.74
C SER A 131 12.16 -16.90 -9.23
N LYS A 132 12.39 -15.80 -8.51
CA LYS A 132 12.70 -15.78 -7.07
C LYS A 132 11.68 -15.00 -6.25
N THR A 133 11.13 -13.93 -6.81
CA THR A 133 10.31 -12.96 -6.08
C THR A 133 8.93 -12.85 -6.71
N LYS A 134 7.88 -13.08 -5.92
CA LYS A 134 6.50 -12.72 -6.31
C LYS A 134 6.19 -11.28 -5.88
N VAL A 135 5.61 -10.49 -6.77
CA VAL A 135 5.24 -9.09 -6.51
C VAL A 135 3.74 -8.93 -6.56
N TYR A 136 3.17 -8.39 -5.49
CA TYR A 136 1.78 -8.00 -5.37
C TYR A 136 1.67 -6.49 -5.22
N PHE A 137 0.62 -5.93 -5.79
CA PHE A 137 0.15 -4.61 -5.45
C PHE A 137 -1.27 -4.73 -4.89
N GLN A 138 -1.48 -4.31 -3.65
CA GLN A 138 -2.79 -4.25 -3.03
C GLN A 138 -3.58 -3.11 -3.65
N GLY A 139 -4.82 -3.41 -4.03
CA GLY A 139 -5.78 -2.43 -4.52
C GLY A 139 -6.03 -1.28 -3.53
N ILE A 140 -6.70 -0.25 -4.03
CA ILE A 140 -6.99 0.95 -3.28
C ILE A 140 -7.89 0.63 -2.07
N SER A 141 -7.36 0.78 -0.85
CA SER A 141 -8.18 0.77 0.37
C SER A 141 -9.05 2.04 0.40
N PRO A 142 -10.39 1.93 0.36
CA PRO A 142 -11.28 3.07 0.35
C PRO A 142 -11.42 3.70 1.75
N SER A 143 -11.97 4.90 1.77
CA SER A 143 -12.42 5.58 2.99
C SER A 143 -13.90 5.87 2.92
N HIS A 144 -14.60 5.88 4.05
CA HIS A 144 -16.06 6.11 4.13
C HIS A 144 -16.40 7.41 4.85
N TYR A 145 -15.88 8.53 4.35
CA TYR A 145 -16.13 9.86 4.92
C TYR A 145 -17.38 10.57 4.38
N ARG A 146 -18.10 9.99 3.41
CA ARG A 146 -19.24 10.64 2.74
C ARG A 146 -20.37 9.65 2.48
N GLY A 147 -21.42 9.66 3.30
CA GLY A 147 -22.52 8.69 3.16
C GLY A 147 -23.26 8.69 1.84
N LYS A 148 -23.25 9.82 1.15
CA LYS A 148 -23.79 9.95 -0.21
C LYS A 148 -23.15 8.99 -1.22
N GLU A 149 -21.92 8.54 -1.01
CA GLU A 149 -21.26 7.58 -1.90
C GLU A 149 -21.88 6.19 -1.84
N TRP A 150 -22.59 5.86 -0.75
CA TRP A 150 -23.36 4.63 -0.61
C TRP A 150 -24.87 4.88 -0.51
N GLY A 151 -25.34 6.03 -0.98
CA GLY A 151 -26.76 6.37 -1.00
C GLY A 151 -27.39 6.66 0.36
N SER A 152 -26.57 6.91 1.39
CA SER A 152 -27.04 7.25 2.75
C SER A 152 -26.99 8.76 3.02
N SER A 153 -27.83 9.23 3.94
CA SER A 153 -27.76 10.57 4.53
C SER A 153 -26.71 10.68 5.65
N SER A 154 -26.09 9.56 6.05
CA SER A 154 -24.99 9.52 7.03
C SER A 154 -23.88 10.49 6.64
N LYS A 155 -23.31 11.18 7.63
CA LYS A 155 -22.18 12.09 7.39
C LYS A 155 -20.91 11.33 7.00
N ASN A 156 -20.66 10.19 7.63
CA ASN A 156 -19.48 9.33 7.47
C ASN A 156 -19.82 7.91 7.97
N CYS A 157 -18.82 7.07 8.23
CA CYS A 157 -18.97 5.71 8.75
C CYS A 157 -19.50 5.59 10.20
N TYR A 158 -19.73 6.70 10.91
CA TYR A 158 -20.25 6.66 12.28
C TYR A 158 -21.66 6.08 12.32
N GLY A 159 -21.85 5.04 13.16
CA GLY A 159 -23.13 4.35 13.31
C GLY A 159 -23.47 3.36 12.19
N GLU A 160 -22.57 3.16 11.21
CA GLU A 160 -22.74 2.13 10.20
C GLU A 160 -22.38 0.76 10.79
N LEU A 161 -23.37 -0.12 10.95
CA LEU A 161 -23.19 -1.43 11.62
C LEU A 161 -23.31 -2.63 10.69
N GLN A 162 -23.60 -2.39 9.41
CA GLN A 162 -23.81 -3.43 8.41
C GLN A 162 -23.12 -3.04 7.10
N PRO A 163 -22.60 -4.03 6.36
CA PRO A 163 -22.06 -3.78 5.03
C PRO A 163 -23.17 -3.32 4.08
N ILE A 164 -22.76 -2.79 2.94
CA ILE A 164 -23.65 -2.55 1.81
C ILE A 164 -24.05 -3.90 1.24
N GLN A 165 -25.36 -4.11 1.04
CA GLN A 165 -25.87 -5.34 0.44
C GLN A 165 -25.58 -5.40 -1.06
N GLY A 166 -25.34 -6.60 -1.57
CA GLY A 166 -25.03 -6.84 -2.99
C GLY A 166 -23.53 -6.75 -3.30
N SER A 167 -23.21 -6.61 -4.58
CA SER A 167 -21.84 -6.69 -5.11
C SER A 167 -21.35 -5.39 -5.76
N THR A 168 -22.13 -4.31 -5.69
CA THR A 168 -21.87 -3.06 -6.41
C THR A 168 -21.87 -1.89 -5.44
N TYR A 169 -20.85 -1.04 -5.51
CA TYR A 169 -20.78 0.20 -4.76
C TYR A 169 -21.38 1.36 -5.57
N PRO A 170 -22.39 2.09 -5.05
CA PRO A 170 -23.06 3.16 -5.81
C PRO A 170 -22.15 4.31 -6.25
N GLY A 171 -21.14 4.67 -5.44
CA GLY A 171 -20.24 5.78 -5.70
C GLY A 171 -19.18 5.54 -6.78
N GLY A 172 -19.19 4.36 -7.41
CA GLY A 172 -18.20 3.96 -8.41
C GLY A 172 -16.82 3.65 -7.81
N LEU A 173 -15.87 3.32 -8.68
CA LEU A 173 -14.50 3.03 -8.27
C LEU A 173 -13.70 4.32 -8.03
N PRO A 174 -12.76 4.34 -7.07
CA PRO A 174 -11.81 5.44 -6.95
C PRO A 174 -11.00 5.59 -8.24
N GLU A 175 -10.84 6.81 -8.74
CA GLU A 175 -10.10 7.07 -10.00
C GLU A 175 -8.65 6.56 -9.94
N ALA A 176 -8.05 6.56 -8.76
CA ALA A 176 -6.73 5.98 -8.50
C ALA A 176 -6.63 4.49 -8.85
N GLN A 177 -7.73 3.73 -8.75
CA GLN A 177 -7.78 2.33 -9.17
C GLN A 177 -7.51 2.21 -10.68
N GLY A 178 -8.06 3.14 -11.47
CA GLY A 178 -7.81 3.22 -12.91
C GLY A 178 -6.36 3.56 -13.23
N VAL A 179 -5.79 4.53 -12.51
CA VAL A 179 -4.37 4.89 -12.62
C VAL A 179 -3.46 3.70 -12.28
N LEU A 180 -3.74 3.01 -11.18
CA LEU A 180 -2.99 1.83 -10.75
C LEU A 180 -3.07 0.73 -11.82
N LYS A 181 -4.27 0.37 -12.29
CA LYS A 181 -4.44 -0.64 -13.35
C LYS A 181 -3.69 -0.27 -14.63
N LYS A 182 -3.70 1.01 -15.01
CA LYS A 182 -2.93 1.52 -16.16
C LYS A 182 -1.42 1.33 -15.96
N VAL A 183 -0.89 1.64 -14.78
CA VAL A 183 0.54 1.44 -14.47
C VAL A 183 0.90 -0.04 -14.50
N LEU A 184 0.10 -0.89 -13.83
CA LEU A 184 0.34 -2.33 -13.79
C LEU A 184 0.35 -2.97 -15.19
N GLY A 185 -0.54 -2.52 -16.09
CA GLY A 185 -0.56 -2.98 -17.48
C GLY A 185 0.67 -2.57 -18.32
N ALA A 186 1.49 -1.64 -17.82
CA ALA A 186 2.72 -1.19 -18.48
C ALA A 186 4.00 -1.81 -17.87
N VAL A 187 3.90 -2.51 -16.73
CA VAL A 187 5.05 -3.21 -16.12
C VAL A 187 5.36 -4.47 -16.94
N GLN A 188 6.62 -4.69 -17.28
CA GLN A 188 7.03 -5.83 -18.10
C GLN A 188 7.07 -7.13 -17.30
N LYS A 189 7.46 -7.06 -16.02
CA LYS A 189 7.48 -8.21 -15.11
C LYS A 189 6.11 -8.47 -14.49
N PRO A 190 5.79 -9.73 -14.15
CA PRO A 190 4.53 -10.05 -13.50
C PRO A 190 4.35 -9.31 -12.17
N VAL A 191 3.24 -8.57 -12.07
CA VAL A 191 2.73 -8.02 -10.82
C VAL A 191 1.28 -8.45 -10.66
N TYR A 192 0.95 -9.02 -9.52
CA TYR A 192 -0.41 -9.46 -9.20
C TYR A 192 -1.16 -8.34 -8.47
N LEU A 193 -2.28 -7.89 -9.02
CA LEU A 193 -3.20 -7.00 -8.33
C LEU A 193 -4.03 -7.80 -7.33
N LEU A 194 -3.87 -7.52 -6.04
CA LEU A 194 -4.80 -7.99 -5.01
C LEU A 194 -5.99 -7.01 -5.02
N ASP A 195 -6.98 -7.25 -5.90
CA ASP A 195 -8.10 -6.32 -6.16
C ASP A 195 -9.11 -6.31 -5.00
N ILE A 196 -8.74 -5.65 -3.91
CA ILE A 196 -9.56 -5.51 -2.69
C ILE A 196 -10.55 -4.34 -2.75
N THR A 197 -10.54 -3.52 -3.80
CA THR A 197 -11.14 -2.18 -3.75
C THR A 197 -12.65 -2.25 -3.59
N THR A 198 -13.36 -2.94 -4.49
CA THR A 198 -14.82 -3.02 -4.46
C THR A 198 -15.32 -3.73 -3.21
N LEU A 199 -14.73 -4.88 -2.85
CA LEU A 199 -15.15 -5.61 -1.63
C LEU A 199 -14.97 -4.73 -0.39
N SER A 200 -13.94 -3.86 -0.35
CA SER A 200 -13.69 -2.98 0.77
C SER A 200 -14.64 -1.79 0.80
N GLN A 201 -15.08 -1.30 -0.36
CA GLN A 201 -16.10 -0.24 -0.46
C GLN A 201 -17.45 -0.71 0.09
N LEU A 202 -17.73 -2.01 0.04
CA LEU A 202 -18.96 -2.56 0.63
C LEU A 202 -18.92 -2.57 2.16
N ARG A 203 -17.75 -2.35 2.78
CA ARG A 203 -17.53 -2.55 4.22
C ARG A 203 -17.50 -1.25 5.02
N LYS A 204 -18.45 -0.36 4.79
CA LYS A 204 -18.61 0.89 5.57
C LYS A 204 -18.74 0.66 7.09
N ASP A 205 -19.08 -0.56 7.51
CA ASP A 205 -19.22 -1.03 8.89
C ASP A 205 -17.90 -1.38 9.60
N ALA A 206 -16.80 -1.56 8.85
CA ALA A 206 -15.60 -2.18 9.39
C ALA A 206 -14.52 -1.19 9.89
N HIS A 207 -14.84 0.11 9.93
CA HIS A 207 -13.94 1.14 10.40
C HIS A 207 -13.96 1.29 11.93
N PRO A 208 -12.85 1.71 12.56
CA PRO A 208 -12.81 2.03 14.00
C PRO A 208 -13.79 3.11 14.41
N SER A 209 -14.17 4.01 13.48
CA SER A 209 -15.08 5.11 13.79
C SER A 209 -14.52 5.97 14.94
N THR A 210 -15.26 6.17 16.02
CA THR A 210 -14.79 6.91 17.21
C THR A 210 -13.82 6.14 18.10
N TYR A 211 -13.56 4.86 17.81
CA TYR A 211 -12.63 4.00 18.58
C TYR A 211 -11.21 3.97 17.99
N GLY A 212 -10.93 4.80 16.97
CA GLY A 212 -9.60 4.93 16.38
C GLY A 212 -8.67 5.88 17.14
N ASP A 213 -7.41 5.89 16.76
CA ASP A 213 -6.40 6.76 17.37
C ASP A 213 -6.49 8.19 16.81
N GLY A 214 -7.09 9.09 17.58
CA GLY A 214 -7.13 10.53 17.28
C GLY A 214 -8.41 11.20 17.72
N SER A 215 -8.54 12.49 17.38
CA SER A 215 -9.78 13.24 17.58
C SER A 215 -10.69 13.08 16.35
N GLY A 216 -11.88 12.51 16.53
CA GLY A 216 -12.93 12.46 15.51
C GLY A 216 -13.32 11.04 15.10
N VAL A 217 -13.97 10.91 13.94
CA VAL A 217 -14.40 9.62 13.38
C VAL A 217 -13.38 9.17 12.35
N ASP A 218 -12.72 8.03 12.61
CA ASP A 218 -11.83 7.40 11.65
C ASP A 218 -12.61 6.50 10.69
N CYS A 219 -12.64 6.91 9.41
CA CYS A 219 -13.24 6.14 8.33
C CYS A 219 -12.21 5.79 7.26
N SER A 220 -10.94 5.63 7.66
CA SER A 220 -9.81 5.35 6.76
C SER A 220 -9.04 4.09 7.14
N HIS A 221 -8.89 3.82 8.45
CA HIS A 221 -8.28 2.59 8.95
C HIS A 221 -9.35 1.53 9.24
N TRP A 222 -8.95 0.31 9.58
CA TRP A 222 -9.86 -0.81 9.74
C TRP A 222 -9.70 -1.46 11.12
N CYS A 223 -10.79 -1.94 11.70
CA CYS A 223 -10.73 -2.76 12.90
C CYS A 223 -10.00 -4.09 12.61
N VAL A 224 -9.32 -4.61 13.63
CA VAL A 224 -8.73 -5.97 13.64
C VAL A 224 -9.19 -6.69 14.91
N PRO A 225 -9.80 -7.90 14.82
CA PRO A 225 -10.12 -8.62 13.59
C PRO A 225 -11.16 -7.89 12.72
N GLY A 226 -11.13 -8.11 11.41
CA GLY A 226 -12.00 -7.39 10.47
C GLY A 226 -11.62 -7.53 9.00
N LEU A 227 -11.88 -6.47 8.23
CA LEU A 227 -11.68 -6.47 6.77
C LEU A 227 -10.24 -6.82 6.32
N PRO A 228 -9.17 -6.38 7.01
CA PRO A 228 -7.80 -6.77 6.64
C PRO A 228 -7.56 -8.28 6.70
N ASP A 229 -8.31 -9.03 7.52
CA ASP A 229 -8.21 -10.49 7.58
C ASP A 229 -8.68 -11.12 6.27
N THR A 230 -9.74 -10.57 5.64
CA THR A 230 -10.19 -10.99 4.30
C THR A 230 -9.12 -10.73 3.25
N TRP A 231 -8.42 -9.59 3.31
CA TRP A 231 -7.33 -9.29 2.39
C TRP A 231 -6.19 -10.32 2.53
N ASN A 232 -5.84 -10.67 3.77
CA ASN A 232 -4.84 -11.69 4.05
C ASN A 232 -5.28 -13.09 3.58
N GLN A 233 -6.58 -13.42 3.67
CA GLN A 233 -7.10 -14.67 3.10
C GLN A 233 -6.99 -14.71 1.57
N LEU A 234 -7.28 -13.61 0.88
CA LEU A 234 -7.12 -13.51 -0.58
C LEU A 234 -5.65 -13.64 -0.99
N LEU A 235 -4.76 -12.99 -0.25
CA LEU A 235 -3.32 -13.13 -0.45
C LEU A 235 -2.87 -14.59 -0.24
N TYR A 236 -3.28 -15.20 0.86
CA TYR A 236 -2.96 -16.60 1.17
C TYR A 236 -3.46 -17.55 0.08
N ALA A 237 -4.69 -17.36 -0.39
CA ALA A 237 -5.29 -18.14 -1.48
C ALA A 237 -4.53 -17.99 -2.81
N SER A 238 -3.75 -16.92 -3.00
CA SER A 238 -2.92 -16.73 -4.19
C SER A 238 -1.56 -17.44 -4.15
N PHE A 239 -1.18 -17.97 -2.98
CA PHE A 239 0.07 -18.74 -2.82
C PHE A 239 -0.11 -20.23 -3.05
N ILE A 240 -1.33 -20.74 -2.85
CA ILE A 240 -1.73 -22.14 -3.05
C ILE A 240 -2.14 -22.40 -4.50
#